data_AF-A0A7K0W064-F1
#
_entry.id   AF-A0A7K0W064-F1
#
_cell.length_a   1.000
_cell.length_b   1.000
_cell.length_c   1.000
_cell.angle_alpha   90.00
_cell.angle_beta   90.00
_cell.angle_gamma   90.00
#
_symmetry.space_group_name_H-M   'P 1'
#
loop_
_entity.id
_entity.type
_entity.pdbx_description
1 polymer ?
#
loop_
_entity_poly.entity_id
_entity_poly.type
_entity_poly.pdbx_seq_one_letter_code
_entity_poly.pdbx_strand_id
1 'polypeptide(L)' 'GVGMGRSIHAGQVSVADGTKLAAQKLARVLTNDPGMGVIRHADAGYDLAIDTAKERHVHVPMLDIE' A
#
# COMPACT_ATOMS: atom_id res chain seq x y z
N GLY A 1 -4.97 16.32 11.61
CA GLY A 1 -5.21 15.71 12.93
C GLY A 1 -6.66 15.91 13.33
N VAL A 2 -7.16 15.19 14.32
CA VAL A 2 -8.58 15.21 14.74
C VAL A 2 -8.75 15.45 16.25
N GLY A 3 -7.69 15.86 16.93
CA GLY A 3 -7.64 15.98 18.39
C GLY A 3 -7.32 14.65 19.09
N MET A 4 -7.32 14.68 20.42
CA MET A 4 -6.93 13.54 21.26
C MET A 4 -7.96 12.40 21.18
N GLY A 5 -7.48 11.16 21.03
CA GLY A 5 -8.30 9.94 21.09
C GLY A 5 -9.14 9.62 19.85
N ARG A 6 -8.94 10.33 18.72
CA ARG A 6 -9.82 10.20 17.53
C ARG A 6 -9.19 9.54 16.30
N SER A 7 -7.88 9.34 16.27
CA SER A 7 -7.21 8.72 15.12
C SER A 7 -5.88 8.10 15.51
N ILE A 8 -5.53 7.03 14.81
CA ILE A 8 -4.16 6.52 14.69
C ILE A 8 -3.83 6.53 13.19
N HIS A 9 -2.66 7.05 12.82
CA HIS A 9 -2.18 7.04 11.45
C HIS A 9 -0.67 6.82 11.44
N ALA A 10 -0.17 6.22 10.36
CA ALA A 10 1.26 6.00 10.15
C ALA A 10 1.80 6.98 9.11
N GLY A 11 3.09 7.27 9.19
CA GLY A 11 3.83 8.06 8.21
C GLY A 11 5.08 7.30 7.77
N GLN A 12 5.44 7.45 6.51
CA GLN A 12 6.56 6.77 5.88
C GLN A 12 7.44 7.82 5.17
N VAL A 13 8.76 7.70 5.31
CA VAL A 13 9.74 8.51 4.56
C VAL A 13 10.85 7.61 4.04
N SER A 14 11.27 7.84 2.80
CA SER A 14 12.45 7.20 2.21
C SER A 14 13.30 8.20 1.46
N VAL A 15 14.62 7.96 1.46
CA VAL A 15 15.61 8.83 0.82
C VAL A 15 16.12 8.18 -0.46
N ALA A 16 16.13 8.95 -1.54
CA ALA A 16 16.76 8.58 -2.80
C ALA A 16 18.16 9.18 -2.85
N ASP A 17 19.14 8.52 -2.23
CA ASP A 17 20.54 8.99 -2.14
C ASP A 17 21.41 8.61 -3.35
N GLY A 18 20.83 8.02 -4.40
CA GLY A 18 21.53 7.56 -5.59
C GLY A 18 22.20 6.19 -5.47
N THR A 19 22.15 5.54 -4.31
CA THR A 19 22.73 4.20 -4.13
C THR A 19 21.84 3.09 -4.73
N LYS A 20 22.46 1.96 -5.12
CA LYS A 20 21.72 0.75 -5.55
C LYS A 20 20.80 0.22 -4.44
N LEU A 21 21.20 0.36 -3.18
CA LEU A 21 20.39 -0.04 -2.03
C LEU A 21 19.15 0.84 -1.89
N ALA A 22 19.27 2.16 -2.04
CA ALA A 22 18.12 3.05 -2.02
C ALA A 22 17.14 2.71 -3.14
N ALA A 23 17.62 2.42 -4.35
CA ALA A 23 16.76 1.98 -5.46
C ALA A 23 15.94 0.73 -5.09
N GLN A 24 16.56 -0.29 -4.47
CA GLN A 24 15.85 -1.50 -4.03
C GLN A 24 14.83 -1.21 -2.92
N LYS A 25 15.16 -0.32 -1.97
CA LYS A 25 14.24 0.09 -0.91
C LYS A 25 13.05 0.84 -1.47
N LEU A 26 13.28 1.81 -2.35
CA LEU A 26 12.23 2.62 -2.97
C LEU A 26 11.29 1.78 -3.81
N ALA A 27 11.82 0.84 -4.61
CA ALA A 27 10.99 -0.08 -5.39
C ALA A 27 10.02 -0.88 -4.49
N ARG A 28 10.45 -1.30 -3.30
CA ARG A 28 9.58 -2.03 -2.36
C ARG A 28 8.62 -1.10 -1.62
N VAL A 29 9.13 -0.01 -1.07
CA VAL A 29 8.34 0.93 -0.26
C VAL A 29 7.25 1.58 -1.09
N LEU A 30 7.59 2.09 -2.28
CA LEU A 30 6.65 2.82 -3.14
C LEU A 30 5.65 1.89 -3.84
N THR A 31 5.84 0.57 -3.77
CA THR A 31 4.82 -0.42 -4.15
C THR A 31 3.96 -0.82 -2.95
N ASN A 32 4.58 -1.12 -1.81
CA ASN A 32 3.89 -1.68 -0.65
C ASN A 32 3.02 -0.64 0.09
N ASP A 33 3.49 0.60 0.23
CA ASP A 33 2.75 1.64 0.96
C ASP A 33 1.39 1.97 0.30
N PRO A 34 1.33 2.31 -1.01
CA PRO A 34 0.04 2.45 -1.68
C PRO A 34 -0.71 1.12 -1.82
N GLY A 35 0.01 -0.01 -1.98
CA GLY A 35 -0.57 -1.35 -1.99
C GLY A 35 -1.40 -1.64 -0.73
N MET A 36 -0.95 -1.16 0.43
CA MET A 36 -1.72 -1.29 1.67
C MET A 36 -3.06 -0.54 1.62
N GLY A 37 -3.09 0.61 0.94
CA GLY A 37 -4.33 1.33 0.66
C GLY A 37 -5.30 0.50 -0.17
N VAL A 38 -4.81 -0.14 -1.25
CA VAL A 38 -5.63 -1.03 -2.10
C VAL A 38 -6.15 -2.22 -1.29
N ILE A 39 -5.26 -2.93 -0.59
CA ILE A 39 -5.63 -4.09 0.25
C ILE A 39 -6.71 -3.72 1.26
N ARG A 40 -6.55 -2.59 1.96
CA ARG A 40 -7.51 -2.12 2.97
C ARG A 40 -8.90 -1.85 2.38
N HIS A 41 -8.97 -1.23 1.20
CA HIS A 41 -10.27 -0.93 0.58
C HIS A 41 -10.88 -2.16 -0.08
N ALA A 42 -10.06 -3.07 -0.62
CA ALA A 42 -10.56 -4.34 -1.14
C ALA A 42 -11.17 -5.19 -0.01
N ASP A 43 -10.51 -5.27 1.14
CA ASP A 43 -11.02 -5.95 2.35
C ASP A 43 -12.34 -5.32 2.85
N ALA A 44 -12.50 -4.00 2.71
CA ALA A 44 -13.74 -3.31 3.03
C ALA A 44 -14.86 -3.49 1.96
N GLY A 45 -14.60 -4.23 0.88
CA GLY A 45 -15.60 -4.58 -0.14
C GLY A 45 -15.78 -3.55 -1.27
N TYR A 46 -14.81 -2.67 -1.51
CA TYR A 46 -14.89 -1.69 -2.60
C TYR A 46 -14.48 -2.33 -3.94
N ASP A 47 -15.42 -2.41 -4.90
CA ASP A 47 -15.20 -3.02 -6.22
C ASP A 47 -13.98 -2.42 -6.95
N LEU A 48 -13.85 -1.09 -6.97
CA LEU A 48 -12.72 -0.41 -7.60
C LEU A 48 -11.35 -0.86 -7.02
N ALA A 49 -11.30 -1.13 -5.71
CA ALA A 49 -10.08 -1.59 -5.08
C ALA A 49 -9.78 -3.07 -5.38
N ILE A 50 -10.83 -3.91 -5.47
CA ILE A 50 -10.72 -5.31 -5.92
C ILE A 50 -10.22 -5.36 -7.36
N ASP A 51 -10.76 -4.53 -8.24
CA ASP A 51 -10.33 -4.43 -9.64
C ASP A 51 -8.89 -3.92 -9.75
N THR A 52 -8.55 -2.87 -8.99
CA THR A 52 -7.17 -2.36 -8.91
C THR A 52 -6.20 -3.44 -8.42
N ALA A 53 -6.60 -4.26 -7.43
CA ALA A 53 -5.78 -5.34 -6.91
C ALA A 53 -5.49 -6.40 -7.99
N LYS A 54 -6.51 -6.76 -8.79
CA LYS A 54 -6.36 -7.67 -9.93
C LYS A 54 -5.47 -7.08 -11.02
N GLU A 55 -5.75 -5.85 -11.46
CA GLU A 55 -5.01 -5.18 -12.55
C GLU A 55 -3.52 -4.95 -12.23
N ARG A 56 -3.20 -4.72 -10.96
CA ARG A 56 -1.85 -4.40 -10.50
C ARG A 56 -1.15 -5.57 -9.80
N HIS A 57 -1.77 -6.75 -9.79
CA HIS A 57 -1.29 -7.96 -9.11
C HIS A 57 -0.91 -7.71 -7.64
N VAL A 58 -1.77 -7.00 -6.92
CA VAL A 58 -1.65 -6.83 -5.47
C VAL A 58 -2.16 -8.11 -4.81
N HIS A 59 -1.26 -8.84 -4.16
CA HIS A 59 -1.60 -10.10 -3.50
C HIS A 59 -2.50 -9.87 -2.28
N VAL A 60 -3.79 -10.25 -2.40
CA VAL A 60 -4.78 -10.24 -1.31
C VAL A 60 -5.21 -11.69 -1.07
N PRO A 61 -4.74 -12.36 0.01
CA PRO A 61 -4.92 -13.81 0.15
C PRO A 61 -6.37 -14.33 0.16
N MET A 62 -7.33 -13.48 0.54
CA MET A 62 -8.75 -13.83 0.62
C MET A 62 -9.49 -13.64 -0.72
N LEU A 63 -8.81 -13.06 -1.71
CA LEU A 63 -9.32 -12.89 -3.07
C LEU A 63 -8.52 -13.84 -3.95
N ASP A 64 -9.20 -14.64 -4.78
CA ASP A 64 -8.54 -15.47 -5.79
C ASP A 64 -8.02 -14.56 -6.92
N ILE A 65 -6.87 -13.94 -6.68
CA ILE A 65 -6.16 -13.07 -7.63
C ILE A 65 -4.90 -13.81 -8.06
N GLU A 66 -4.87 -14.28 -9.30
CA GLU A 66 -3.68 -14.86 -9.94
C GLU A 66 -2.66 -13.79 -10.38
#